data_AF-A0A8T3C696-F1
#
_entry.id   AF-A0A8T3C696-F1
#
_cell.length_a   1.000
_cell.length_b   1.000
_cell.length_c   1.000
_cell.angle_alpha   90.00
_cell.angle_beta   90.00
_cell.angle_gamma   90.00
#
_symmetry.space_group_name_H-M   'P 1'
#
loop_
_entity.id
_entity.type
_entity.pdbx_description
1 polymer ?
#
loop_
_entity_poly.entity_id
_entity_poly.type
_entity_poly.pdbx_seq_one_letter_code
_entity_poly.pdbx_strand_id
1 'polypeptide(L)'
;MAIGTATRLLTACPPIPSAVLASHSRNSRPIVITSSVSHHHLSINLNSSLPHFFSQTRKHLVFTPSRSVSCSNIPFALPKILTPPQLPSLDAPHLTPISICKYSAVVALAIAAARKVAEILFSPFFWLYFSWTWIFWPWALAFSLALYGLYSATRHSIGQATVVEQLAVVTSTVTWLTLVPPAHFNGFLEGWPFVLFFVYHYFFFFESSVRKRLYGDLSNRVHDAKWDVALPKPFQIGFFILVLIGHWLAAYEGPELHLISGGWANFVIWVLVATALFMRYHSVLYLAKYSEKVAAPTAVVRFGPYRWVRHPIYASTMLLFAIHCITLRAPLSLLFLMAVCLAYYGKKAELEEAVMVDSFGEMYGEYRKKVSYRLIPFLY
;
A
#
# COMPACT_ATOMS: atom_id res chain seq x y z
N MET A 1 2.29 -5.49 -14.88
CA MET A 1 2.12 -4.48 -13.82
C MET A 1 3.49 -3.96 -13.45
N ALA A 2 3.96 -2.93 -14.13
CA ALA A 2 5.32 -2.45 -13.98
C ALA A 2 5.33 -0.94 -14.18
N ILE A 3 6.03 -0.27 -13.25
CA ILE A 3 6.63 1.09 -13.29
C ILE A 3 5.69 2.26 -13.64
N GLY A 4 4.73 2.11 -14.57
CA GLY A 4 3.64 3.06 -14.83
C GLY A 4 2.24 2.59 -14.41
N THR A 5 2.06 1.31 -14.03
CA THR A 5 0.70 0.80 -13.68
C THR A 5 0.30 1.07 -12.22
N ALA A 6 1.27 1.13 -11.30
CA ALA A 6 0.99 1.40 -9.89
C ALA A 6 0.85 2.91 -9.58
N THR A 7 1.22 3.77 -10.52
CA THR A 7 1.06 5.23 -10.44
C THR A 7 -0.36 5.65 -10.78
N ARG A 8 -1.07 4.92 -11.65
CA ARG A 8 -2.52 5.10 -11.87
C ARG A 8 -3.39 4.66 -10.72
N LEU A 9 -2.83 3.91 -9.76
CA LEU A 9 -3.56 3.38 -8.61
C LEU A 9 -3.88 4.42 -7.55
N LEU A 10 -3.60 5.72 -7.67
CA LEU A 10 -4.02 6.70 -6.65
C LEU A 10 -4.44 8.03 -7.32
N THR A 11 -5.75 8.21 -7.47
CA THR A 11 -6.52 9.42 -7.85
C THR A 11 -6.67 9.77 -9.34
N ALA A 12 -7.92 9.84 -9.82
CA ALA A 12 -8.32 10.77 -10.86
C ALA A 12 -8.95 12.01 -10.21
N CYS A 13 -8.43 13.18 -10.51
CA CYS A 13 -9.24 14.39 -10.52
C CYS A 13 -9.77 14.60 -11.95
N PRO A 14 -11.00 15.09 -12.13
CA PRO A 14 -11.49 15.48 -13.44
C PRO A 14 -10.67 16.66 -13.99
N PRO A 15 -10.54 16.79 -15.32
CA PRO A 15 -9.84 17.91 -15.93
C PRO A 15 -10.54 19.23 -15.57
N ILE A 16 -9.76 20.22 -15.15
CA ILE A 16 -10.22 21.60 -14.98
C ILE A 16 -10.62 22.13 -16.38
N PRO A 17 -11.81 22.71 -16.56
CA PRO A 17 -12.22 23.25 -17.85
C PRO A 17 -11.25 24.34 -18.32
N SER A 18 -10.68 24.14 -19.49
CA SER A 18 -9.79 25.05 -20.21
C SER A 18 -10.55 26.25 -20.76
N ALA A 19 -11.01 27.15 -19.89
CA ALA A 19 -11.80 28.33 -20.29
C ALA A 19 -11.42 29.66 -19.60
N VAL A 20 -10.36 29.73 -18.79
CA VAL A 20 -10.05 30.98 -18.03
C VAL A 20 -8.69 31.61 -18.35
N LEU A 21 -7.95 31.13 -19.37
CA LEU A 21 -6.63 31.69 -19.73
C LEU A 21 -6.58 32.32 -21.14
N ALA A 22 -7.69 32.92 -21.58
CA ALA A 22 -7.74 33.72 -22.79
C ALA A 22 -8.38 35.10 -22.53
N SER A 23 -7.67 35.96 -21.80
CA SER A 23 -7.75 37.41 -21.96
C SER A 23 -6.77 38.10 -21.01
N HIS A 24 -5.61 38.52 -21.53
CA HIS A 24 -5.09 39.88 -21.31
C HIS A 24 -3.77 40.08 -22.07
N SER A 25 -3.84 40.98 -23.08
CA SER A 25 -2.83 41.92 -23.62
C SER A 25 -1.36 41.45 -23.71
N ARG A 26 -0.75 41.26 -24.89
CA ARG A 26 -0.22 42.27 -25.86
C ARG A 26 0.52 43.47 -25.25
N ASN A 27 1.76 43.67 -25.73
CA ASN A 27 2.75 44.76 -25.52
C ASN A 27 3.52 44.68 -24.18
N SER A 28 4.87 44.75 -24.08
CA SER A 28 5.86 45.57 -24.79
C SER A 28 7.31 45.08 -24.52
N ARG A 29 8.18 45.17 -25.56
CA ARG A 29 9.66 45.37 -25.66
C ARG A 29 10.69 44.85 -24.62
N PRO A 30 11.92 44.47 -25.06
CA PRO A 30 12.97 43.92 -24.21
C PRO A 30 13.85 45.01 -23.58
N ILE A 31 14.32 44.80 -22.34
CA ILE A 31 15.36 45.62 -21.71
C ILE A 31 16.55 44.71 -21.37
N VAL A 32 17.68 45.02 -22.01
CA VAL A 32 19.03 44.56 -21.68
C VAL A 32 19.64 45.63 -20.78
N ILE A 33 20.10 45.30 -19.56
CA ILE A 33 21.19 46.02 -18.87
C ILE A 33 22.03 45.02 -18.04
N THR A 34 23.33 45.30 -18.12
CA THR A 34 24.55 44.63 -17.71
C THR A 34 24.87 44.58 -16.20
N SER A 35 25.84 43.69 -15.90
CA SER A 35 26.68 43.54 -14.71
C SER A 35 27.09 44.81 -13.93
N SER A 36 27.22 44.69 -12.61
CA SER A 36 28.40 45.22 -11.90
C SER A 36 28.66 44.50 -10.56
N VAL A 37 29.94 44.28 -10.31
CA VAL A 37 30.56 43.77 -9.09
C VAL A 37 30.86 44.96 -8.17
N SER A 38 30.70 44.83 -6.85
CA SER A 38 31.58 45.51 -5.88
C SER A 38 31.54 44.85 -4.50
N HIS A 39 32.72 44.62 -3.96
CA HIS A 39 33.05 44.19 -2.60
C HIS A 39 32.68 45.26 -1.54
N HIS A 40 32.40 44.85 -0.30
CA HIS A 40 33.24 45.20 0.86
C HIS A 40 32.80 44.52 2.19
N HIS A 41 33.85 44.04 2.86
CA HIS A 41 34.11 43.86 4.30
C HIS A 41 33.37 42.87 5.21
N LEU A 42 34.18 41.89 5.62
CA LEU A 42 34.12 41.03 6.81
C LEU A 42 33.83 41.79 8.11
N SER A 43 33.09 41.13 9.00
CA SER A 43 33.58 40.94 10.38
C SER A 43 33.27 39.52 10.85
N ILE A 44 34.35 38.85 11.29
CA ILE A 44 34.39 37.51 11.84
C ILE A 44 34.18 37.65 13.35
N ASN A 45 33.31 36.82 13.94
CA ASN A 45 33.46 36.45 15.33
C ASN A 45 33.23 34.94 15.47
N LEU A 46 34.31 34.22 15.80
CA LEU A 46 34.29 32.82 16.18
C LEU A 46 33.66 32.70 17.58
N ASN A 47 32.79 31.71 17.78
CA ASN A 47 32.94 30.84 18.95
C ASN A 47 32.26 29.47 18.78
N SER A 48 33.14 28.47 18.73
CA SER A 48 33.09 27.09 19.21
C SER A 48 31.77 26.42 19.64
N SER A 49 31.67 25.17 19.15
CA SER A 49 31.20 23.93 19.80
C SER A 49 29.88 23.30 19.31
N LEU A 50 30.02 22.06 18.87
CA LEU A 50 29.06 21.08 18.33
C LEU A 50 28.49 20.21 19.50
N PRO A 51 27.57 19.24 19.29
CA PRO A 51 26.27 19.13 19.98
C PRO A 51 26.16 17.92 20.96
N HIS A 52 25.16 17.90 21.85
CA HIS A 52 24.57 16.68 22.48
C HIS A 52 23.21 17.04 23.14
N PHE A 53 22.06 16.53 22.69
CA PHE A 53 21.37 15.25 23.02
C PHE A 53 20.84 15.12 24.48
N PHE A 54 19.51 15.06 24.61
CA PHE A 54 18.63 14.61 25.73
C PHE A 54 18.65 15.35 27.08
N SER A 55 17.48 15.85 27.51
CA SER A 55 16.98 15.54 28.87
C SER A 55 15.46 15.70 29.06
N GLN A 56 14.88 14.68 29.68
CA GLN A 56 13.52 14.58 30.25
C GLN A 56 13.15 15.74 31.19
N THR A 57 11.87 16.14 31.19
CA THR A 57 11.28 16.96 32.27
C THR A 57 10.43 16.11 33.20
N ARG A 58 10.86 16.03 34.46
CA ARG A 58 10.11 15.57 35.63
C ARG A 58 10.18 16.71 36.66
N LYS A 59 9.06 17.17 37.24
CA LYS A 59 9.07 18.08 38.40
C LYS A 59 8.12 17.58 39.48
N HIS A 60 8.67 17.41 40.69
CA HIS A 60 8.03 17.01 41.94
C HIS A 60 7.69 18.23 42.81
N LEU A 61 6.71 18.02 43.69
CA LEU A 61 6.12 18.86 44.76
C LEU A 61 7.08 19.29 45.90
N VAL A 62 6.52 20.12 46.82
CA VAL A 62 6.70 20.22 48.32
C VAL A 62 7.36 21.55 48.78
N PHE A 63 6.95 22.35 49.80
CA PHE A 63 5.76 22.55 50.69
C PHE A 63 5.97 23.79 51.63
N THR A 64 4.87 24.37 52.19
CA THR A 64 4.63 25.01 53.54
C THR A 64 5.29 26.36 53.97
N PRO A 65 4.83 27.07 55.06
CA PRO A 65 3.47 27.48 55.52
C PRO A 65 3.38 28.89 56.22
N SER A 66 2.17 29.39 56.56
CA SER A 66 1.78 30.12 57.83
C SER A 66 0.42 30.85 57.70
N ARG A 67 -0.64 30.46 58.46
CA ARG A 67 -1.36 31.14 59.59
C ARG A 67 -1.63 32.65 59.40
N SER A 68 -2.79 33.24 59.71
CA SER A 68 -3.99 32.90 60.50
C SER A 68 -5.05 34.02 60.31
N VAL A 69 -6.35 33.75 60.53
CA VAL A 69 -7.31 34.54 61.34
C VAL A 69 -8.73 34.00 61.11
N SER A 70 -9.44 33.78 62.21
CA SER A 70 -10.85 33.43 62.31
C SER A 70 -11.61 34.63 62.89
N CYS A 71 -12.76 35.00 62.31
CA CYS A 71 -13.98 35.38 63.04
C CYS A 71 -15.14 35.76 62.10
N SER A 72 -16.16 34.88 62.09
CA SER A 72 -17.61 35.14 62.10
C SER A 72 -18.28 36.14 61.13
N ASN A 73 -19.20 35.55 60.34
CA ASN A 73 -20.47 36.06 59.76
C ASN A 73 -20.44 36.75 58.38
N ILE A 74 -20.46 35.93 57.30
CA ILE A 74 -20.90 36.31 55.94
C ILE A 74 -21.64 35.09 55.33
N PRO A 75 -22.81 35.27 54.66
CA PRO A 75 -23.81 34.21 54.47
C PRO A 75 -23.36 33.03 53.61
N PHE A 76 -23.90 31.86 53.94
CA PHE A 76 -23.74 30.61 53.21
C PHE A 76 -24.38 30.76 51.81
N ALA A 77 -23.58 31.18 50.83
CA ALA A 77 -23.96 31.09 49.42
C ALA A 77 -23.71 29.64 48.95
N LEU A 78 -24.79 28.88 48.86
CA LEU A 78 -24.82 27.56 48.23
C LEU A 78 -24.19 27.64 46.83
N PRO A 79 -23.25 26.74 46.44
CA PRO A 79 -22.74 26.71 45.08
C PRO A 79 -23.89 26.48 44.11
N LYS A 80 -23.95 27.35 43.09
CA LYS A 80 -24.94 27.34 42.01
C LYS A 80 -25.00 25.93 41.40
N ILE A 81 -26.11 25.24 41.64
CA ILE A 81 -26.42 23.95 41.01
C ILE A 81 -26.28 24.15 39.50
N LEU A 82 -25.37 23.41 38.87
CA LEU A 82 -25.35 23.29 37.41
C LEU A 82 -26.69 22.67 37.01
N THR A 83 -27.58 23.49 36.48
CA THR A 83 -28.77 23.03 35.75
C THR A 83 -28.34 22.10 34.62
N PRO A 84 -28.96 20.93 34.46
CA PRO A 84 -28.67 20.03 33.34
C PRO A 84 -29.00 20.75 32.01
N PRO A 85 -28.33 20.38 30.91
CA PRO A 85 -28.64 20.95 29.60
C PRO A 85 -30.10 20.65 29.29
N GLN A 86 -30.89 21.70 29.00
CA GLN A 86 -32.26 21.52 28.57
C GLN A 86 -32.27 20.66 27.30
N LEU A 87 -32.94 19.51 27.35
CA LEU A 87 -33.32 18.78 26.15
C LEU A 87 -34.09 19.75 25.24
N PRO A 88 -33.92 19.68 23.91
CA PRO A 88 -34.74 20.46 23.00
C PRO A 88 -36.21 20.16 23.29
N SER A 89 -37.02 21.20 23.45
CA SER A 89 -38.47 21.07 23.51
C SER A 89 -38.93 20.41 22.22
N LEU A 90 -39.45 19.18 22.35
CA LEU A 90 -40.14 18.49 21.27
C LEU A 90 -41.42 19.27 20.98
N ASP A 91 -41.31 20.30 20.15
CA ASP A 91 -42.46 20.93 19.50
C ASP A 91 -43.08 19.87 18.58
N ALA A 92 -44.10 19.18 19.10
CA ALA A 92 -44.82 18.15 18.38
C ALA A 92 -46.24 18.60 18.05
N PRO A 93 -46.44 19.45 17.03
CA PRO A 93 -47.75 19.58 16.42
C PRO A 93 -47.99 18.26 15.66
N HIS A 94 -49.03 17.51 16.04
CA HIS A 94 -49.49 16.24 15.44
C HIS A 94 -49.01 14.90 16.03
N LEU A 95 -48.79 14.81 17.35
CA LEU A 95 -48.79 13.50 18.03
C LEU A 95 -50.23 13.01 18.25
N THR A 96 -50.79 12.32 17.27
CA THR A 96 -52.03 11.56 17.48
C THR A 96 -51.76 10.32 18.35
N PRO A 97 -52.71 9.82 19.15
CA PRO A 97 -52.53 8.59 19.94
C PRO A 97 -52.03 7.41 19.09
N ILE A 98 -52.44 7.39 17.83
CA ILE A 98 -52.03 6.42 16.82
C ILE A 98 -50.54 6.53 16.46
N SER A 99 -49.99 7.75 16.38
CA SER A 99 -48.56 7.96 16.10
C SER A 99 -47.67 7.46 17.25
N ILE A 100 -48.06 7.68 18.51
CA ILE A 100 -47.34 7.17 19.69
C ILE A 100 -47.33 5.64 19.68
N CYS A 101 -48.47 5.02 19.36
CA CYS A 101 -48.58 3.56 19.26
C CYS A 101 -47.72 2.98 18.12
N LYS A 102 -47.61 3.71 16.99
CA LYS A 102 -46.70 3.32 15.89
C LYS A 102 -45.23 3.39 16.31
N TYR A 103 -44.80 4.48 16.94
CA TYR A 103 -43.41 4.62 17.38
C TYR A 103 -43.06 3.63 18.49
N SER A 104 -43.96 3.36 19.44
CA SER A 104 -43.73 2.35 20.47
C SER A 104 -43.62 0.94 19.88
N ALA A 105 -44.44 0.60 18.87
CA ALA A 105 -44.34 -0.66 18.15
C ALA A 105 -43.00 -0.80 17.39
N VAL A 106 -42.55 0.27 16.72
CA VAL A 106 -41.24 0.28 16.03
C VAL A 106 -40.10 0.11 17.04
N VAL A 107 -40.13 0.81 18.17
CA VAL A 107 -39.12 0.68 19.22
C VAL A 107 -39.13 -0.71 19.84
N ALA A 108 -40.31 -1.27 20.13
CA ALA A 108 -40.44 -2.63 20.65
C ALA A 108 -39.90 -3.67 19.67
N LEU A 109 -40.18 -3.51 18.37
CA LEU A 109 -39.67 -4.39 17.32
C LEU A 109 -38.15 -4.25 17.15
N ALA A 110 -37.62 -3.04 17.24
CA ALA A 110 -36.17 -2.79 17.24
C ALA A 110 -35.47 -3.41 18.46
N ILE A 111 -36.04 -3.30 19.65
CA ILE A 111 -35.52 -3.93 20.87
C ILE A 111 -35.60 -5.45 20.77
N ALA A 112 -36.70 -6.01 20.27
CA ALA A 112 -36.85 -7.44 20.07
C ALA A 112 -35.85 -7.98 19.04
N ALA A 113 -35.64 -7.26 17.93
CA ALA A 113 -34.63 -7.58 16.94
C ALA A 113 -33.22 -7.51 17.54
N ALA A 114 -32.89 -6.44 18.27
CA ALA A 114 -31.60 -6.27 18.93
C ALA A 114 -31.33 -7.38 19.95
N ARG A 115 -32.34 -7.76 20.75
CA ARG A 115 -32.26 -8.87 21.69
C ARG A 115 -32.04 -10.19 20.97
N LYS A 116 -32.74 -10.46 19.87
CA LYS A 116 -32.54 -11.68 19.07
C LYS A 116 -31.16 -11.74 18.44
N VAL A 117 -30.67 -10.62 17.93
CA VAL A 117 -29.30 -10.51 17.40
C VAL A 117 -28.28 -10.76 18.51
N ALA A 118 -28.47 -10.19 19.70
CA ALA A 118 -27.60 -10.44 20.85
C ALA A 118 -27.64 -11.92 21.28
N GLU A 119 -28.81 -12.54 21.39
CA GLU A 119 -28.95 -13.97 21.71
C GLU A 119 -28.20 -14.86 20.71
N ILE A 120 -28.27 -14.55 19.41
CA ILE A 120 -27.52 -15.27 18.37
C ILE A 120 -26.01 -15.03 18.53
N LEU A 121 -25.58 -13.76 18.62
CA LEU A 121 -24.17 -13.39 18.72
C LEU A 121 -23.49 -13.87 20.01
N PHE A 122 -24.20 -14.02 21.11
CA PHE A 122 -23.63 -14.59 22.35
C PHE A 122 -23.83 -16.10 22.48
N SER A 123 -24.46 -16.75 21.49
CA SER A 123 -24.60 -18.20 21.51
C SER A 123 -23.26 -18.89 21.15
N PRO A 124 -22.80 -19.88 21.95
CA PRO A 124 -21.59 -20.64 21.62
C PRO A 124 -21.71 -21.38 20.28
N PHE A 125 -22.93 -21.83 19.95
CA PHE A 125 -23.21 -22.53 18.68
C PHE A 125 -23.07 -21.62 17.46
N PHE A 126 -23.50 -20.36 17.54
CA PHE A 126 -23.26 -19.41 16.45
C PHE A 126 -21.77 -19.30 16.16
N TRP A 127 -20.93 -19.10 17.19
CA TRP A 127 -19.49 -19.02 16.99
C TRP A 127 -18.85 -20.34 16.54
N LEU A 128 -19.39 -21.49 16.94
CA LEU A 128 -18.96 -22.80 16.44
C LEU A 128 -19.26 -22.96 14.95
N TYR A 129 -20.50 -22.73 14.51
CA TYR A 129 -20.86 -22.84 13.09
C TYR A 129 -20.25 -21.72 12.25
N PHE A 130 -20.14 -20.52 12.81
CA PHE A 130 -19.42 -19.41 12.19
C PHE A 130 -17.95 -19.78 12.05
N SER A 131 -17.28 -20.32 13.08
CA SER A 131 -15.89 -20.76 12.95
C SER A 131 -15.74 -21.88 11.91
N TRP A 132 -16.73 -22.75 11.74
CA TRP A 132 -16.75 -23.74 10.65
C TRP A 132 -16.77 -23.10 9.27
N THR A 133 -17.39 -21.93 9.09
CA THR A 133 -17.26 -21.15 7.84
C THR A 133 -15.85 -20.60 7.62
N TRP A 134 -15.00 -20.53 8.65
CA TRP A 134 -13.59 -20.13 8.52
C TRP A 134 -12.63 -21.32 8.48
N ILE A 135 -13.01 -22.45 9.08
CA ILE A 135 -12.27 -23.72 9.10
C ILE A 135 -12.42 -24.47 7.77
N PHE A 136 -13.64 -24.53 7.22
CA PHE A 136 -13.89 -25.01 5.87
C PHE A 136 -13.97 -23.80 4.95
N TRP A 137 -13.06 -23.72 3.98
CA TRP A 137 -12.86 -22.52 3.16
C TRP A 137 -14.20 -21.93 2.64
N PRO A 138 -14.56 -20.68 3.03
CA PRO A 138 -15.82 -20.08 2.66
C PRO A 138 -15.78 -19.60 1.22
N TRP A 139 -16.20 -20.45 0.29
CA TRP A 139 -16.38 -20.09 -1.13
C TRP A 139 -17.18 -18.79 -1.30
N ALA A 140 -18.21 -18.59 -0.47
CA ALA A 140 -19.00 -17.35 -0.48
C ALA A 140 -18.13 -16.10 -0.22
N LEU A 141 -17.18 -16.17 0.70
CA LEU A 141 -16.27 -15.05 1.01
C LEU A 141 -15.27 -14.83 -0.14
N ALA A 142 -14.71 -15.91 -0.70
CA ALA A 142 -13.79 -15.85 -1.82
C ALA A 142 -14.45 -15.19 -3.06
N PHE A 143 -15.68 -15.62 -3.41
CA PHE A 143 -16.44 -15.03 -4.50
C PHE A 143 -16.87 -13.59 -4.22
N SER A 144 -17.28 -13.28 -2.98
CA SER A 144 -17.62 -11.90 -2.59
C SER A 144 -16.41 -10.97 -2.74
N LEU A 145 -15.22 -11.41 -2.31
CA LEU A 145 -13.97 -10.70 -2.52
C LEU A 145 -13.61 -10.58 -4.01
N ALA A 146 -13.86 -11.61 -4.82
CA ALA A 146 -13.65 -11.57 -6.27
C ALA A 146 -14.52 -10.50 -6.94
N LEU A 147 -15.83 -10.53 -6.66
CA LEU A 147 -16.82 -9.61 -7.22
C LEU A 147 -16.53 -8.17 -6.81
N TYR A 148 -16.25 -7.95 -5.51
CA TYR A 148 -15.89 -6.62 -5.01
C TYR A 148 -14.56 -6.11 -5.58
N GLY A 149 -13.58 -7.01 -5.75
CA GLY A 149 -12.32 -6.70 -6.43
C GLY A 149 -12.51 -6.31 -7.89
N LEU A 150 -13.35 -7.03 -8.64
CA LEU A 150 -13.64 -6.74 -10.05
C LEU A 150 -14.44 -5.43 -10.21
N TYR A 151 -15.42 -5.19 -9.34
CA TYR A 151 -16.14 -3.92 -9.25
C TYR A 151 -15.16 -2.76 -9.02
N SER A 152 -14.28 -2.91 -8.04
CA SER A 152 -13.26 -1.91 -7.70
C SER A 152 -12.26 -1.70 -8.83
N ALA A 153 -11.89 -2.76 -9.56
CA ALA A 153 -11.01 -2.69 -10.73
C ALA A 153 -11.65 -1.93 -11.89
N THR A 154 -12.96 -2.10 -12.09
CA THR A 154 -13.74 -1.36 -13.09
C THR A 154 -13.85 0.13 -12.71
N ARG A 155 -14.13 0.44 -11.45
CA ARG A 155 -14.09 1.81 -10.93
C ARG A 155 -12.71 2.45 -11.10
N HIS A 156 -11.66 1.65 -10.89
CA HIS A 156 -10.27 2.09 -11.07
C HIS A 156 -9.91 2.35 -12.53
N SER A 157 -10.38 1.52 -13.48
CA SER A 157 -10.12 1.74 -14.91
C SER A 157 -10.76 3.03 -15.44
N ILE A 158 -11.87 3.45 -14.84
CA ILE A 158 -12.58 4.72 -15.12
C ILE A 158 -11.93 5.91 -14.36
N GLY A 159 -10.96 5.64 -13.47
CA GLY A 159 -10.24 6.64 -12.68
C GLY A 159 -10.94 7.08 -11.39
N GLN A 160 -12.16 6.61 -11.11
CA GLN A 160 -12.95 7.08 -9.98
C GLN A 160 -12.67 6.34 -8.65
N ALA A 161 -11.73 5.38 -8.65
CA ALA A 161 -11.48 4.54 -7.49
C ALA A 161 -10.88 5.30 -6.29
N THR A 162 -11.42 5.00 -5.12
CA THR A 162 -10.90 5.39 -3.81
C THR A 162 -9.72 4.51 -3.40
N VAL A 163 -8.96 4.94 -2.38
CA VAL A 163 -7.87 4.14 -1.78
C VAL A 163 -8.36 2.79 -1.27
N VAL A 164 -9.57 2.73 -0.73
CA VAL A 164 -10.18 1.49 -0.24
C VAL A 164 -10.50 0.55 -1.39
N GLU A 165 -11.04 1.06 -2.50
CA GLU A 165 -11.31 0.24 -3.70
C GLU A 165 -10.02 -0.29 -4.32
N GLN A 166 -8.95 0.51 -4.37
CA GLN A 166 -7.64 0.03 -4.83
C GLN A 166 -7.05 -1.01 -3.89
N LEU A 167 -7.22 -0.83 -2.57
CA LEU A 167 -6.84 -1.83 -1.58
C LEU A 167 -7.60 -3.13 -1.82
N ALA A 168 -8.90 -3.04 -2.07
CA ALA A 168 -9.76 -4.18 -2.37
C ALA A 168 -9.32 -4.94 -3.64
N VAL A 169 -8.88 -4.24 -4.69
CA VAL A 169 -8.33 -4.88 -5.91
C VAL A 169 -7.12 -5.74 -5.56
N VAL A 170 -6.15 -5.18 -4.82
CA VAL A 170 -4.93 -5.91 -4.44
C VAL A 170 -5.28 -7.07 -3.52
N THR A 171 -6.11 -6.83 -2.50
CA THR A 171 -6.51 -7.87 -1.54
C THR A 171 -7.25 -9.00 -2.22
N SER A 172 -8.20 -8.70 -3.10
CA SER A 172 -8.89 -9.71 -3.89
C SER A 172 -7.90 -10.52 -4.74
N THR A 173 -7.03 -9.84 -5.49
CA THR A 173 -6.05 -10.50 -6.36
C THR A 173 -5.11 -11.43 -5.57
N VAL A 174 -4.54 -10.94 -4.46
CA VAL A 174 -3.62 -11.73 -3.63
C VAL A 174 -4.35 -12.89 -2.95
N THR A 175 -5.60 -12.71 -2.53
CA THR A 175 -6.43 -13.80 -1.97
C THR A 175 -6.58 -14.93 -2.98
N TRP A 176 -6.94 -14.60 -4.23
CA TRP A 176 -7.12 -15.57 -5.32
C TRP A 176 -5.83 -16.20 -5.81
N LEU A 177 -4.69 -15.59 -5.49
CA LEU A 177 -3.38 -16.07 -5.87
C LEU A 177 -2.72 -16.94 -4.78
N THR A 178 -2.99 -16.67 -3.50
CA THR A 178 -2.25 -17.29 -2.38
C THR A 178 -3.10 -18.12 -1.43
N LEU A 179 -4.38 -17.78 -1.22
CA LEU A 179 -5.26 -18.45 -0.25
C LEU A 179 -6.24 -19.40 -0.92
N VAL A 180 -6.95 -18.93 -1.96
CA VAL A 180 -7.99 -19.74 -2.66
C VAL A 180 -7.43 -21.07 -3.16
N PRO A 181 -6.26 -21.13 -3.85
CA PRO A 181 -5.84 -22.38 -4.46
C PRO A 181 -5.47 -23.46 -3.42
N PRO A 182 -4.61 -23.20 -2.42
CA PRO A 182 -4.35 -24.18 -1.36
C PRO A 182 -5.61 -24.59 -0.61
N ALA A 183 -6.52 -23.64 -0.35
CA ALA A 183 -7.76 -23.92 0.35
C ALA A 183 -8.72 -24.82 -0.46
N HIS A 184 -8.81 -24.62 -1.78
CA HIS A 184 -9.62 -25.46 -2.65
C HIS A 184 -9.15 -26.92 -2.63
N PHE A 185 -7.84 -27.15 -2.72
CA PHE A 185 -7.29 -28.52 -2.79
C PHE A 185 -7.17 -29.20 -1.43
N ASN A 186 -6.96 -28.47 -0.33
CA ASN A 186 -6.78 -29.04 1.00
C ASN A 186 -8.05 -29.02 1.86
N GLY A 187 -9.06 -28.20 1.51
CA GLY A 187 -10.30 -28.03 2.29
C GLY A 187 -10.18 -27.12 3.51
N PHE A 188 -8.95 -26.82 3.95
CA PHE A 188 -8.63 -25.91 5.04
C PHE A 188 -7.40 -25.07 4.70
N LEU A 189 -7.10 -24.07 5.54
CA LEU A 189 -5.89 -23.25 5.44
C LEU A 189 -5.07 -23.34 6.72
N GLU A 190 -3.78 -23.60 6.56
CA GLU A 190 -2.82 -23.61 7.66
C GLU A 190 -1.42 -23.24 7.16
N GLY A 191 -0.62 -22.59 8.01
CA GLY A 191 0.81 -22.40 7.76
C GLY A 191 1.14 -21.33 6.71
N TRP A 192 1.96 -21.71 5.73
CA TRP A 192 2.60 -20.80 4.77
C TRP A 192 1.63 -19.96 3.91
N PRO A 193 0.47 -20.43 3.43
CA PRO A 193 -0.48 -19.61 2.68
C PRO A 193 -0.85 -18.29 3.38
N PHE A 194 -1.06 -18.29 4.71
CA PHE A 194 -1.32 -17.06 5.46
C PHE A 194 -0.12 -16.11 5.47
N VAL A 195 1.08 -16.66 5.71
CA VAL A 195 2.32 -15.86 5.71
C VAL A 195 2.51 -15.23 4.33
N LEU A 196 2.36 -16.01 3.26
CA LEU A 196 2.48 -15.55 1.88
C LEU A 196 1.44 -14.50 1.53
N PHE A 197 0.20 -14.63 2.00
CA PHE A 197 -0.82 -13.61 1.82
C PHE A 197 -0.36 -12.24 2.33
N PHE A 198 0.17 -12.18 3.56
CA PHE A 198 0.70 -10.92 4.11
C PHE A 198 1.97 -10.46 3.41
N VAL A 199 2.88 -11.37 3.05
CA VAL A 199 4.11 -11.04 2.31
C VAL A 199 3.78 -10.46 0.94
N TYR A 200 2.85 -11.05 0.18
CA TYR A 200 2.40 -10.55 -1.11
C TYR A 200 1.71 -9.20 -0.98
N HIS A 201 0.81 -9.05 0.01
CA HIS A 201 0.20 -7.75 0.32
C HIS A 201 1.28 -6.70 0.54
N TYR A 202 2.18 -6.95 1.48
CA TYR A 202 3.26 -6.01 1.77
C TYR A 202 4.11 -5.71 0.53
N PHE A 203 4.47 -6.73 -0.27
CA PHE A 203 5.28 -6.58 -1.48
C PHE A 203 4.63 -5.66 -2.52
N PHE A 204 3.32 -5.79 -2.77
CA PHE A 204 2.60 -4.97 -3.74
C PHE A 204 2.18 -3.60 -3.18
N PHE A 205 1.90 -3.48 -1.88
CA PHE A 205 1.66 -2.19 -1.21
C PHE A 205 2.92 -1.38 -0.94
N PHE A 206 4.09 -1.99 -1.11
CA PHE A 206 5.35 -1.38 -0.75
C PHE A 206 5.60 -0.06 -1.51
N GLU A 207 5.32 -0.06 -2.82
CA GLU A 207 5.59 1.09 -3.69
C GLU A 207 4.77 2.32 -3.31
N SER A 208 3.48 2.14 -3.04
CA SER A 208 2.63 3.23 -2.57
C SER A 208 3.04 3.73 -1.18
N SER A 209 3.50 2.84 -0.31
CA SER A 209 3.99 3.19 1.03
C SER A 209 5.26 4.02 0.99
N VAL A 210 6.24 3.65 0.14
CA VAL A 210 7.48 4.41 -0.05
C VAL A 210 7.20 5.78 -0.64
N ARG A 211 6.37 5.84 -1.69
CA ARG A 211 6.03 7.11 -2.35
C ARG A 211 5.36 8.07 -1.36
N LYS A 212 4.39 7.58 -0.60
CA LYS A 212 3.74 8.37 0.47
C LYS A 212 4.74 8.85 1.53
N ARG A 213 5.69 8.00 1.95
CA ARG A 213 6.70 8.36 2.96
C ARG A 213 7.70 9.40 2.45
N LEU A 214 8.18 9.29 1.21
CA LEU A 214 9.22 10.20 0.69
C LEU A 214 8.67 11.53 0.22
N TYR A 215 7.46 11.55 -0.35
CA TYR A 215 6.93 12.73 -1.02
C TYR A 215 5.73 13.36 -0.33
N GLY A 216 5.07 12.63 0.57
CA GLY A 216 3.86 13.11 1.25
C GLY A 216 2.63 13.20 0.34
N ASP A 217 2.83 13.27 -0.99
CA ASP A 217 1.78 13.32 -2.00
C ASP A 217 1.74 12.07 -2.88
N LEU A 218 0.54 11.74 -3.35
CA LEU A 218 0.27 10.66 -4.30
C LEU A 218 -0.08 11.23 -5.68
N SER A 219 0.23 12.51 -5.91
CA SER A 219 -0.18 13.24 -7.10
C SER A 219 0.54 12.72 -8.35
N ASN A 220 -0.17 12.67 -9.48
CA ASN A 220 0.42 12.34 -10.76
C ASN A 220 1.31 13.52 -11.21
N ARG A 221 2.61 13.27 -11.30
CA ARG A 221 3.56 14.25 -11.84
C ARG A 221 3.55 14.18 -13.37
N VAL A 222 3.94 15.28 -14.01
CA VAL A 222 4.13 15.33 -15.47
C VAL A 222 5.17 14.27 -15.84
N HIS A 223 4.70 13.16 -16.41
CA HIS A 223 5.52 12.04 -16.85
C HIS A 223 5.56 12.04 -18.37
N ASP A 224 6.76 11.98 -18.93
CA ASP A 224 6.93 11.86 -20.37
C ASP A 224 6.57 10.43 -20.81
N ALA A 225 5.66 10.33 -21.78
CA ALA A 225 5.17 9.07 -22.33
C ALA A 225 6.30 8.19 -22.90
N LYS A 226 7.47 8.76 -23.21
CA LYS A 226 8.68 8.02 -23.60
C LYS A 226 9.07 6.94 -22.58
N TRP A 227 8.86 7.19 -21.29
CA TRP A 227 9.26 6.28 -20.20
C TRP A 227 8.19 5.23 -19.86
N ASP A 228 7.00 5.34 -20.45
CA ASP A 228 5.90 4.39 -20.28
C ASP A 228 6.07 3.15 -21.18
N VAL A 229 7.13 2.39 -20.94
CA VAL A 229 7.42 1.16 -21.68
C VAL A 229 6.51 0.03 -21.20
N ALA A 230 5.43 -0.20 -21.95
CA ALA A 230 4.47 -1.26 -21.69
C ALA A 230 4.37 -2.23 -22.87
N LEU A 231 4.32 -3.53 -22.57
CA LEU A 231 3.98 -4.56 -23.55
C LEU A 231 2.52 -4.42 -24.00
N PRO A 232 2.14 -4.95 -25.19
CA PRO A 232 0.75 -4.92 -25.64
C PRO A 232 -0.20 -5.56 -24.62
N LYS A 233 -1.43 -5.05 -24.51
CA LYS A 233 -2.45 -5.56 -23.59
C LYS A 233 -2.66 -7.08 -23.61
N PRO A 234 -2.73 -7.78 -24.76
CA PRO A 234 -2.87 -9.24 -24.76
C PRO A 234 -1.71 -9.95 -24.06
N PHE A 235 -0.47 -9.48 -24.22
CA PHE A 235 0.69 -10.05 -23.51
C PHE A 235 0.60 -9.83 -22.00
N GLN A 236 0.10 -8.66 -21.57
CA GLN A 236 -0.10 -8.40 -20.14
C GLN A 236 -1.18 -9.32 -19.55
N ILE A 237 -2.32 -9.43 -20.23
CA ILE A 237 -3.42 -10.30 -19.79
C ILE A 237 -2.98 -11.76 -19.77
N GLY A 238 -2.30 -12.23 -20.82
CA GLY A 238 -1.74 -13.57 -20.88
C GLY A 238 -0.77 -13.86 -19.73
N PHE A 239 0.13 -12.92 -19.42
CA PHE A 239 1.02 -13.05 -18.26
C PHE A 239 0.26 -13.19 -16.94
N PHE A 240 -0.76 -12.36 -16.69
CA PHE A 240 -1.57 -12.48 -15.47
C PHE A 240 -2.32 -13.82 -15.39
N ILE A 241 -2.91 -14.28 -16.49
CA ILE A 241 -3.61 -15.57 -16.55
C ILE A 241 -2.62 -16.71 -16.28
N LEU A 242 -1.45 -16.72 -16.92
CA LEU A 242 -0.44 -17.76 -16.72
C LEU A 242 0.11 -17.75 -15.29
N VAL A 243 0.33 -16.57 -14.69
CA VAL A 243 0.74 -16.47 -13.29
C VAL A 243 -0.35 -17.03 -12.37
N LEU A 244 -1.62 -16.74 -12.62
CA LEU A 244 -2.74 -17.31 -11.87
C LEU A 244 -2.76 -18.84 -12.00
N ILE A 245 -2.68 -19.36 -13.23
CA ILE A 245 -2.61 -20.81 -13.50
C ILE A 245 -1.43 -21.44 -12.75
N GLY A 246 -0.25 -20.82 -12.76
CA GLY A 246 0.92 -21.37 -12.09
C GLY A 246 0.80 -21.43 -10.57
N HIS A 247 0.10 -20.48 -9.94
CA HIS A 247 -0.20 -20.55 -8.50
C HIS A 247 -1.23 -21.64 -8.18
N TRP A 248 -2.24 -21.83 -9.05
CA TRP A 248 -3.18 -22.94 -8.92
C TRP A 248 -2.51 -24.30 -9.12
N LEU A 249 -1.61 -24.42 -10.09
CA LEU A 249 -0.83 -25.63 -10.31
C LEU A 249 0.08 -25.92 -9.11
N ALA A 250 0.69 -24.90 -8.50
CA ALA A 250 1.52 -25.07 -7.31
C ALA A 250 0.74 -25.64 -6.13
N ALA A 251 -0.51 -25.19 -5.94
CA ALA A 251 -1.38 -25.73 -4.91
C ALA A 251 -1.91 -27.13 -5.22
N TYR A 252 -2.04 -27.49 -6.50
CA TYR A 252 -2.43 -28.83 -6.94
C TYR A 252 -1.28 -29.83 -6.82
N GLU A 253 -0.05 -29.43 -7.17
CA GLU A 253 1.15 -30.27 -7.14
C GLU A 253 1.67 -30.48 -5.71
N GLY A 254 1.49 -29.48 -4.84
CA GLY A 254 1.99 -29.52 -3.47
C GLY A 254 1.33 -30.63 -2.63
N PRO A 255 2.08 -31.24 -1.69
CA PRO A 255 1.51 -32.18 -0.73
C PRO A 255 0.53 -31.45 0.20
N GLU A 256 -0.29 -32.24 0.91
CA GLU A 256 -1.23 -31.70 1.88
C GLU A 256 -0.52 -30.81 2.90
N LEU A 257 -1.14 -29.66 3.23
CA LEU A 257 -0.49 -28.58 4.00
C LEU A 257 0.09 -29.06 5.35
N HIS A 258 -0.56 -30.02 6.00
CA HIS A 258 -0.13 -30.57 7.29
C HIS A 258 1.12 -31.46 7.19
N LEU A 259 1.47 -31.94 6.00
CA LEU A 259 2.68 -32.74 5.74
C LEU A 259 3.93 -31.87 5.54
N ILE A 260 3.75 -30.55 5.39
CA ILE A 260 4.85 -29.61 5.17
C ILE A 260 5.60 -29.39 6.48
N SER A 261 6.66 -30.16 6.69
CA SER A 261 7.47 -30.09 7.91
C SER A 261 8.20 -28.74 8.06
N GLY A 262 8.19 -28.21 9.28
CA GLY A 262 8.64 -26.85 9.61
C GLY A 262 10.11 -26.69 10.03
N GLY A 263 10.99 -27.63 9.67
CA GLY A 263 12.40 -27.63 10.10
C GLY A 263 13.27 -26.52 9.48
N TRP A 264 14.57 -26.80 9.29
CA TRP A 264 15.53 -25.83 8.72
C TRP A 264 15.14 -25.26 7.35
N ALA A 265 14.30 -25.97 6.59
CA ALA A 265 13.73 -25.45 5.35
C ALA A 265 12.97 -24.13 5.54
N ASN A 266 12.29 -23.94 6.68
CA ASN A 266 11.59 -22.70 6.99
C ASN A 266 12.55 -21.52 7.15
N PHE A 267 13.73 -21.74 7.75
CA PHE A 267 14.75 -20.71 7.87
C PHE A 267 15.22 -20.24 6.49
N VAL A 268 15.48 -21.18 5.57
CA VAL A 268 15.87 -20.85 4.19
C VAL A 268 14.78 -20.04 3.50
N ILE A 269 13.50 -20.43 3.64
CA ILE A 269 12.37 -19.70 3.08
C ILE A 269 12.29 -18.28 3.65
N TRP A 270 12.46 -18.10 4.96
CA TRP A 270 12.48 -16.76 5.58
C TRP A 270 13.63 -15.89 5.06
N VAL A 271 14.81 -16.46 4.85
CA VAL A 271 15.95 -15.76 4.23
C VAL A 271 15.62 -15.33 2.80
N LEU A 272 14.96 -16.20 2.02
CA LEU A 272 14.51 -15.85 0.66
C LEU A 272 13.45 -14.75 0.68
N VAL A 273 12.47 -14.81 1.58
CA VAL A 273 11.46 -13.76 1.78
C VAL A 273 12.12 -12.44 2.13
N ALA A 274 13.03 -12.44 3.12
CA ALA A 274 13.77 -11.24 3.51
C ALA A 274 14.57 -10.65 2.34
N THR A 275 15.18 -11.51 1.52
CA THR A 275 15.93 -11.10 0.32
C THR A 275 15.01 -10.48 -0.74
N ALA A 276 13.86 -11.09 -1.03
CA ALA A 276 12.87 -10.57 -1.98
C ALA A 276 12.34 -9.21 -1.54
N LEU A 277 11.99 -9.07 -0.25
CA LEU A 277 11.53 -7.82 0.34
C LEU A 277 12.64 -6.76 0.34
N PHE A 278 13.87 -7.11 0.68
CA PHE A 278 15.03 -6.21 0.65
C PHE A 278 15.29 -5.69 -0.77
N MET A 279 15.32 -6.58 -1.77
CA MET A 279 15.49 -6.21 -3.18
C MET A 279 14.38 -5.27 -3.63
N ARG A 280 13.11 -5.59 -3.35
CA ARG A 280 11.98 -4.71 -3.67
C ARG A 280 12.12 -3.36 -2.98
N TYR A 281 12.46 -3.37 -1.68
CA TYR A 281 12.57 -2.18 -0.84
C TYR A 281 13.54 -1.18 -1.43
N HIS A 282 14.78 -1.61 -1.58
CA HIS A 282 15.85 -0.73 -2.01
C HIS A 282 15.71 -0.34 -3.47
N SER A 283 15.24 -1.23 -4.34
CA SER A 283 15.09 -0.90 -5.76
C SER A 283 14.06 0.21 -5.98
N VAL A 284 12.90 0.11 -5.34
CA VAL A 284 11.86 1.14 -5.43
C VAL A 284 12.32 2.44 -4.75
N LEU A 285 12.99 2.36 -3.60
CA LEU A 285 13.51 3.55 -2.90
C LEU A 285 14.51 4.33 -3.77
N TYR A 286 15.48 3.64 -4.39
CA TYR A 286 16.45 4.28 -5.27
C TYR A 286 15.77 4.80 -6.55
N LEU A 287 14.89 4.02 -7.17
CA LEU A 287 14.19 4.45 -8.38
C LEU A 287 13.32 5.68 -8.12
N ALA A 288 12.54 5.69 -7.03
CA ALA A 288 11.73 6.82 -6.63
C ALA A 288 12.60 8.07 -6.46
N LYS A 289 13.69 7.99 -5.69
CA LYS A 289 14.55 9.14 -5.38
C LYS A 289 15.17 9.81 -6.63
N TYR A 290 15.51 9.01 -7.64
CA TYR A 290 16.27 9.49 -8.81
C TYR A 290 15.43 9.63 -10.09
N SER A 291 14.29 8.94 -10.21
CA SER A 291 13.44 8.96 -11.40
C SER A 291 12.14 9.73 -11.20
N GLU A 292 11.53 9.72 -10.00
CA GLU A 292 10.20 10.34 -9.78
C GLU A 292 10.29 11.81 -9.34
N LYS A 293 11.47 12.26 -8.89
CA LYS A 293 11.70 13.68 -8.54
C LYS A 293 11.82 14.60 -9.74
N VAL A 294 12.08 14.06 -10.93
CA VAL A 294 12.42 14.81 -12.15
C VAL A 294 11.53 14.35 -13.30
N ALA A 295 11.04 15.31 -14.10
CA ALA A 295 10.17 15.02 -15.24
C ALA A 295 10.84 14.12 -16.31
N ALA A 296 12.18 14.13 -16.36
CA ALA A 296 13.00 13.19 -17.10
C ALA A 296 14.15 12.69 -16.21
N PRO A 297 14.37 11.36 -16.10
CA PRO A 297 15.45 10.82 -15.29
C PRO A 297 16.80 11.36 -15.80
N THR A 298 17.55 12.01 -14.91
CA THR A 298 18.79 12.72 -15.27
C THR A 298 20.02 11.81 -15.23
N ALA A 299 19.92 10.64 -14.59
CA ALA A 299 21.03 9.70 -14.45
C ALA A 299 20.56 8.26 -14.28
N VAL A 300 21.41 7.31 -14.72
CA VAL A 300 21.21 5.86 -14.51
C VAL A 300 21.52 5.50 -13.06
N VAL A 301 20.59 4.81 -12.40
CA VAL A 301 20.78 4.32 -11.02
C VAL A 301 21.69 3.10 -11.05
N ARG A 302 22.90 3.21 -10.46
CA ARG A 302 23.92 2.14 -10.44
C ARG A 302 24.19 1.57 -9.03
N PHE A 303 23.45 2.02 -8.02
CA PHE A 303 23.69 1.71 -6.60
C PHE A 303 22.62 0.81 -6.00
N GLY A 304 22.92 0.19 -4.85
CA GLY A 304 21.96 -0.73 -4.21
C GLY A 304 21.83 -2.05 -4.97
N PRO A 305 20.62 -2.63 -5.09
CA PRO A 305 20.38 -3.87 -5.84
C PRO A 305 20.78 -3.81 -7.32
N TYR A 306 20.75 -2.62 -7.92
CA TYR A 306 21.18 -2.36 -9.29
C TYR A 306 22.66 -2.66 -9.54
N ARG A 307 23.48 -2.82 -8.49
CA ARG A 307 24.89 -3.24 -8.64
C ARG A 307 25.03 -4.71 -9.04
N TRP A 308 24.03 -5.54 -8.74
CA TRP A 308 24.08 -6.99 -8.95
C TRP A 308 23.26 -7.42 -10.16
N VAL A 309 22.11 -6.78 -10.39
CA VAL A 309 21.18 -7.12 -11.47
C VAL A 309 20.62 -5.83 -12.06
N ARG A 310 20.48 -5.76 -13.39
CA ARG A 310 19.97 -4.54 -14.06
C ARG A 310 18.50 -4.24 -13.72
N HIS A 311 17.67 -5.27 -13.55
CA HIS A 311 16.23 -5.15 -13.23
C HIS A 311 15.84 -5.84 -11.91
N PRO A 312 16.28 -5.31 -10.75
CA PRO A 312 16.08 -5.95 -9.45
C PRO A 312 14.61 -5.98 -8.98
N ILE A 313 13.74 -5.09 -9.48
CA ILE A 313 12.29 -5.12 -9.21
C ILE A 313 11.66 -6.38 -9.83
N TYR A 314 12.01 -6.71 -11.07
CA TYR A 314 11.54 -7.93 -11.74
C TYR A 314 12.12 -9.17 -11.07
N ALA A 315 13.42 -9.17 -10.78
CA ALA A 315 14.08 -10.23 -10.03
C ALA A 315 13.38 -10.53 -8.69
N SER A 316 13.02 -9.49 -7.93
CA SER A 316 12.31 -9.65 -6.65
C SER A 316 10.91 -10.24 -6.81
N THR A 317 10.21 -9.93 -7.91
CA THR A 317 8.87 -10.46 -8.19
C THR A 317 8.95 -11.92 -8.61
N MET A 318 9.95 -12.27 -9.42
CA MET A 318 10.24 -13.66 -9.78
C MET A 318 10.60 -14.49 -8.55
N LEU A 319 11.43 -13.94 -7.66
CA LEU A 319 11.79 -14.59 -6.40
C LEU A 319 10.57 -14.79 -5.49
N LEU A 320 9.64 -13.83 -5.44
CA LEU A 320 8.39 -13.96 -4.69
C LEU A 320 7.54 -15.14 -5.18
N PHE A 321 7.39 -15.29 -6.50
CA PHE A 321 6.66 -16.42 -7.09
C PHE A 321 7.40 -17.74 -6.87
N ALA A 322 8.74 -17.73 -6.94
CA ALA A 322 9.54 -18.90 -6.63
C ALA A 322 9.37 -19.35 -5.17
N ILE A 323 9.35 -18.39 -4.23
CA ILE A 323 9.11 -18.66 -2.81
C ILE A 323 7.76 -19.36 -2.62
N HIS A 324 6.70 -18.90 -3.31
CA HIS A 324 5.38 -19.54 -3.23
C HIS A 324 5.42 -21.02 -3.65
N CYS A 325 6.05 -21.35 -4.77
CA CYS A 325 6.19 -22.74 -5.20
C CYS A 325 7.09 -23.56 -4.26
N ILE A 326 8.17 -22.98 -3.73
CA ILE A 326 9.07 -23.65 -2.77
C ILE A 326 8.34 -23.96 -1.46
N THR A 327 7.52 -23.02 -0.96
CA THR A 327 6.73 -23.24 0.26
C THR A 327 5.71 -24.35 0.10
N LEU A 328 5.11 -24.47 -1.09
CA LEU A 328 4.16 -25.54 -1.43
C LEU A 328 4.85 -26.81 -1.94
N ARG A 329 6.19 -26.87 -2.00
CA ARG A 329 6.98 -28.01 -2.50
C ARG A 329 6.57 -28.46 -3.91
N ALA A 330 6.31 -27.48 -4.78
CA ALA A 330 5.83 -27.69 -6.15
C ALA A 330 6.91 -27.33 -7.21
N PRO A 331 7.87 -28.22 -7.50
CA PRO A 331 8.99 -27.94 -8.41
C PRO A 331 8.61 -27.76 -9.89
N LEU A 332 7.58 -28.45 -10.39
CA LEU A 332 7.14 -28.29 -11.79
C LEU A 332 6.45 -26.94 -11.98
N SER A 333 5.63 -26.53 -11.02
CA SER A 333 4.98 -25.21 -10.98
C SER A 333 6.00 -24.09 -10.84
N LEU A 334 7.08 -24.32 -10.08
CA LEU A 334 8.22 -23.41 -10.00
C LEU A 334 8.85 -23.21 -11.39
N LEU A 335 9.17 -24.30 -12.09
CA LEU A 335 9.76 -24.22 -13.43
C LEU A 335 8.84 -23.47 -14.40
N PHE A 336 7.54 -23.77 -14.37
CA PHE A 336 6.52 -23.10 -15.18
C PHE A 336 6.46 -21.60 -14.90
N LEU A 337 6.32 -21.18 -13.65
CA LEU A 337 6.25 -19.76 -13.29
C LEU A 337 7.54 -19.01 -13.64
N MET A 338 8.70 -19.64 -13.44
CA MET A 338 9.99 -19.04 -13.81
C MET A 338 10.13 -18.87 -15.32
N ALA A 339 9.67 -19.83 -16.12
CA ALA A 339 9.65 -19.73 -17.58
C ALA A 339 8.71 -18.60 -18.05
N VAL A 340 7.50 -18.53 -17.50
CA VAL A 340 6.52 -17.45 -17.80
C VAL A 340 7.09 -16.08 -17.45
N CYS A 341 7.74 -15.96 -16.29
CA CYS A 341 8.37 -14.72 -15.85
C CYS A 341 9.55 -14.32 -16.73
N LEU A 342 10.43 -15.26 -17.07
CA LEU A 342 11.58 -14.99 -17.93
C LEU A 342 11.14 -14.51 -19.32
N ALA A 343 10.10 -15.12 -19.89
CA ALA A 343 9.55 -14.70 -21.18
C ALA A 343 8.99 -13.27 -21.11
N TYR A 344 8.16 -12.97 -20.11
CA TYR A 344 7.52 -11.65 -19.98
C TYR A 344 8.51 -10.56 -19.58
N TYR A 345 9.25 -10.74 -18.48
CA TYR A 345 10.20 -9.75 -17.98
C TYR A 345 11.43 -9.63 -18.87
N GLY A 346 11.84 -10.69 -19.56
CA GLY A 346 12.92 -10.62 -20.55
C GLY A 346 12.57 -9.68 -21.70
N LYS A 347 11.36 -9.82 -22.26
CA LYS A 347 10.86 -8.92 -23.32
C LYS A 347 10.64 -7.50 -22.83
N LYS A 348 10.10 -7.35 -21.62
CA LYS A 348 9.90 -6.03 -21.02
C LYS A 348 11.23 -5.30 -20.76
N ALA A 349 12.20 -6.01 -20.19
CA ALA A 349 13.54 -5.49 -19.95
C ALA A 349 14.22 -5.08 -21.26
N GLU A 350 14.10 -5.87 -22.34
CA GLU A 350 14.67 -5.53 -23.65
C GLU A 350 14.15 -4.17 -24.17
N LEU A 351 12.84 -3.93 -24.09
CA LEU A 351 12.23 -2.66 -24.51
C LEU A 351 12.68 -1.49 -23.62
N GLU A 352 12.74 -1.70 -22.30
CA GLU A 352 13.20 -0.66 -21.36
C GLU A 352 14.68 -0.32 -21.58
N GLU A 353 15.52 -1.33 -21.83
CA GLU A 353 16.93 -1.14 -22.13
C GLU A 353 17.13 -0.39 -23.46
N ALA A 354 16.30 -0.62 -24.48
CA ALA A 354 16.36 0.14 -25.73
C ALA A 354 16.09 1.64 -25.49
N VAL A 355 15.09 1.99 -24.69
CA VAL A 355 14.80 3.38 -24.32
C VAL A 355 15.92 3.99 -23.46
N MET A 356 16.53 3.20 -22.58
CA MET A 356 17.69 3.65 -21.80
C MET A 356 18.92 3.90 -22.67
N VAL A 357 19.18 3.06 -23.68
CA VAL A 357 20.27 3.28 -24.64
C VAL A 357 20.02 4.54 -25.47
N ASP A 358 18.81 4.74 -25.96
CA ASP A 358 18.43 5.93 -26.73
C ASP A 358 18.59 7.23 -25.92
N SER A 359 18.27 7.19 -24.61
CA SER A 359 18.29 8.38 -23.76
C SER A 359 19.65 8.67 -23.10
N PHE A 360 20.41 7.64 -22.74
CA PHE A 360 21.66 7.78 -21.98
C PHE A 360 22.92 7.33 -22.73
N GLY A 361 22.78 6.74 -23.91
CA GLY A 361 23.88 6.34 -24.79
C GLY A 361 24.98 5.54 -24.08
N GLU A 362 26.20 6.08 -24.13
CA GLU A 362 27.40 5.44 -23.60
C GLU A 362 27.35 5.20 -22.08
N MET A 363 26.69 6.08 -21.31
CA MET A 363 26.52 5.92 -19.87
C MET A 363 25.76 4.63 -19.53
N TYR A 364 24.76 4.26 -20.33
CA TYR A 364 24.07 2.99 -20.13
C TYR A 364 24.91 1.81 -20.65
N GLY A 365 25.64 2.01 -21.75
CA GLY A 365 26.59 1.02 -22.30
C GLY A 365 27.65 0.58 -21.30
N GLU A 366 28.29 1.52 -20.59
CA GLU A 366 29.25 1.22 -19.52
C GLU A 366 28.62 0.44 -18.37
N TYR A 367 27.42 0.84 -17.96
CA TYR A 367 26.69 0.14 -16.90
C TYR A 367 26.36 -1.30 -17.30
N ARG A 368 25.93 -1.53 -18.55
CA ARG A 368 25.65 -2.86 -19.09
C ARG A 368 26.91 -3.73 -19.16
N LYS A 369 28.08 -3.16 -19.45
CA LYS A 369 29.37 -3.87 -19.38
C LYS A 369 29.72 -4.29 -17.95
N LYS A 370 29.44 -3.41 -16.98
CA LYS A 370 29.73 -3.66 -15.56
C LYS A 370 28.78 -4.66 -14.90
N VAL A 371 27.49 -4.61 -15.24
CA VAL A 371 26.45 -5.48 -14.65
C VAL A 371 25.89 -6.37 -15.76
N SER A 372 26.39 -7.60 -15.83
CA SER A 372 26.10 -8.57 -16.90
C SER A 372 24.69 -9.15 -16.79
N TYR A 373 24.19 -9.34 -15.56
CA TYR A 373 22.92 -10.03 -15.27
C TYR A 373 21.71 -9.12 -15.43
N ARG A 374 20.71 -9.57 -16.20
CA ARG A 374 19.48 -8.82 -16.49
C ARG A 374 18.43 -9.00 -15.39
N LEU A 375 18.16 -10.24 -14.99
CA LEU A 375 17.07 -10.64 -14.10
C LEU A 375 17.52 -11.62 -13.01
N ILE A 376 18.29 -12.66 -13.35
CA ILE A 376 18.71 -13.69 -12.42
C ILE A 376 20.24 -13.66 -12.31
N PRO A 377 20.79 -13.39 -11.11
CA PRO A 377 22.22 -13.49 -10.90
C PRO A 377 22.73 -14.85 -11.40
N PHE A 378 23.81 -14.83 -12.19
CA PHE A 378 24.50 -16.03 -12.71
C PHE A 378 23.77 -16.84 -13.81
N LEU A 379 22.54 -16.48 -14.20
CA LEU A 379 21.79 -17.20 -15.24
C LEU A 379 21.38 -16.31 -16.42
N TYR A 380 20.84 -15.12 -16.15
CA TYR A 380 20.29 -14.25 -17.19
C TYR A 380 20.29 -12.78 -16.81
#